data_AF-A0A1S9A3E6-F1
#
_entry.id   AF-A0A1S9A3E6-F1
#
_cell.length_a   1.000
_cell.length_b   1.000
_cell.length_c   1.000
_cell.angle_alpha   90.00
_cell.angle_beta   90.00
_cell.angle_gamma   90.00
#
_symmetry.space_group_name_H-M   'P 1'
#
loop_
_entity.id
_entity.type
_entity.pdbx_description
1 polymer ?
#
loop_
_entity_poly.entity_id
_entity_poly.type
_entity_poly.pdbx_seq_one_letter_code
_entity_poly.pdbx_strand_id
1 'polypeptide(L)'
;MEETILEKSVFEEVPTEKIYTEKAIRIGTFLGGPIVAGYFIAENFKVFGDFIKVRNTWIITILSTLLIFGLIFMIPEDVNIPNVIFPIIYMGIAAYFTKKYQEENIAKHIENGGEEYNWWRTIGISLIGCIVTLGAIFGIAFANEAASGRLTESTKTYGTMNHEIAYQSNINENEADKIAEAFEKTTFFDDAITKYVYLEKINNNYEISISCNESIKDDIAASQTFVYLRNDMQKFFPNNKIIIKLVVNDLDNVVKRIE
;
A
#
# COMPACT_ATOMS: atom_id res chain seq x y z
N MET A 1 18.54 -71.82 18.79
CA MET A 1 18.70 -70.65 17.92
C MET A 1 17.99 -69.54 18.67
N GLU A 2 18.75 -68.68 19.34
CA GLU A 2 18.25 -67.60 20.19
C GLU A 2 17.46 -66.59 19.37
N GLU A 3 16.24 -66.27 19.83
CA GLU A 3 15.53 -65.07 19.44
C GLU A 3 16.28 -63.87 20.00
N THR A 4 16.98 -63.14 19.15
CA THR A 4 17.48 -61.80 19.47
C THR A 4 16.31 -60.85 19.56
N ILE A 5 15.81 -60.65 20.77
CA ILE A 5 14.95 -59.53 21.13
C ILE A 5 15.80 -58.26 20.99
N LEU A 6 15.60 -57.51 19.90
CA LEU A 6 16.10 -56.15 19.79
C LEU A 6 15.35 -55.30 20.84
N GLU A 7 15.98 -55.06 21.99
CA GLU A 7 15.56 -54.03 22.92
C GLU A 7 15.51 -52.69 22.18
N LYS A 8 14.29 -52.20 21.96
CA LYS A 8 14.04 -50.84 21.49
C LYS A 8 14.50 -49.91 22.60
N SER A 9 15.53 -49.10 22.34
CA SER A 9 15.98 -48.02 23.23
C SER A 9 14.78 -47.26 23.79
N VAL A 10 14.54 -47.39 25.10
CA VAL A 10 13.35 -46.88 25.82
C VAL A 10 13.40 -45.37 26.05
N PHE A 11 14.50 -44.71 25.68
CA PHE A 11 14.62 -43.26 25.78
C PHE A 11 14.46 -42.65 24.39
N GLU A 12 13.26 -42.10 24.11
CA GLU A 12 13.14 -41.09 23.07
C GLU A 12 14.01 -39.89 23.49
N GLU A 13 14.95 -39.49 22.63
CA GLU A 13 15.82 -38.36 22.91
C GLU A 13 14.99 -37.08 23.04
N VAL A 14 15.25 -36.31 24.10
CA VAL A 14 14.56 -35.05 24.36
C VAL A 14 14.82 -34.09 23.18
N PRO A 15 13.77 -33.56 22.53
CA PRO A 15 13.94 -32.61 21.43
C PRO A 15 14.73 -31.37 21.86
N THR A 16 15.80 -31.05 21.14
CA THR A 16 16.71 -29.95 21.49
C THR A 16 16.31 -28.61 20.87
N GLU A 17 15.58 -28.63 19.76
CA GLU A 17 15.09 -27.43 19.09
C GLU A 17 13.76 -26.96 19.68
N LYS A 18 13.48 -25.65 19.57
CA LYS A 18 12.26 -25.04 20.11
C LYS A 18 11.22 -24.83 19.03
N ILE A 19 9.96 -24.95 19.41
CA ILE A 19 8.80 -24.74 18.52
C ILE A 19 7.95 -23.55 18.96
N TYR A 20 7.15 -23.04 18.03
CA TYR A 20 6.05 -22.12 18.30
C TYR A 20 4.76 -22.92 18.53
N THR A 21 4.10 -22.72 19.67
CA THR A 21 2.79 -23.33 19.92
C THR A 21 1.68 -22.69 19.11
N GLU A 22 0.52 -23.37 19.02
CA GLU A 22 -0.67 -22.81 18.37
C GLU A 22 -1.03 -21.42 18.94
N LYS A 23 -0.91 -21.25 20.26
CA LYS A 23 -1.19 -19.97 20.92
C LYS A 23 -0.20 -18.88 20.51
N ALA A 24 1.09 -19.20 20.43
CA ALA A 24 2.11 -18.28 19.94
C ALA A 24 1.86 -17.91 18.47
N ILE A 25 1.49 -18.90 17.65
CA ILE A 25 1.16 -18.70 16.23
C ILE A 25 -0.02 -17.75 16.09
N ARG A 26 -1.11 -17.98 16.82
CA ARG A 26 -2.30 -17.12 16.77
C ARG A 26 -1.99 -15.69 17.17
N ILE A 27 -1.33 -15.50 18.32
CA ILE A 27 -1.06 -14.15 18.85
C ILE A 27 -0.07 -13.41 17.97
N GLY A 28 1.04 -14.03 17.58
CA GLY A 28 2.01 -13.32 16.74
C GLY A 28 1.54 -13.12 15.30
N THR A 29 0.69 -14.02 14.77
CA THR A 29 -0.01 -13.77 13.52
C THR A 29 -0.91 -12.54 13.65
N PHE A 30 -1.76 -12.48 14.68
CA PHE A 30 -2.66 -11.35 14.89
C PHE A 30 -1.90 -10.01 14.96
N LEU A 31 -0.77 -9.99 15.68
CA LEU A 31 0.05 -8.79 15.87
C LEU A 31 0.91 -8.42 14.65
N GLY A 32 1.53 -9.41 14.01
CA GLY A 32 2.57 -9.21 12.99
C GLY A 32 2.17 -9.54 11.56
N GLY A 33 0.95 -10.04 11.36
CA GLY A 33 0.36 -10.31 10.05
C GLY A 33 0.71 -11.69 9.45
N PRO A 34 0.28 -11.94 8.20
CA PRO A 34 0.43 -13.23 7.52
C PRO A 34 1.89 -13.68 7.33
N ILE A 35 2.83 -12.74 7.18
CA ILE A 35 4.28 -13.06 7.09
C ILE A 35 4.76 -13.77 8.36
N VAL A 36 4.31 -13.31 9.53
CA VAL A 36 4.68 -13.90 10.83
C VAL A 36 4.04 -15.27 11.01
N ALA A 37 2.80 -15.45 10.55
CA ALA A 37 2.17 -16.76 10.48
C ALA A 37 3.02 -17.76 9.70
N GLY A 38 3.47 -17.35 8.49
CA GLY A 38 4.33 -18.16 7.64
C GLY A 38 5.65 -18.51 8.30
N TYR A 39 6.32 -17.53 8.90
CA TYR A 39 7.59 -17.74 9.59
C TYR A 39 7.45 -18.76 10.73
N PHE A 40 6.46 -18.62 11.62
CA PHE A 40 6.30 -19.57 12.73
C PHE A 40 5.93 -20.97 12.27
N ILE A 41 5.01 -21.10 11.32
CA ILE A 41 4.63 -22.40 10.77
C ILE A 41 5.82 -23.06 10.05
N ALA A 42 6.61 -22.28 9.31
CA ALA A 42 7.80 -22.77 8.62
C ALA A 42 8.90 -23.22 9.61
N GLU A 43 9.16 -22.46 10.66
CA GLU A 43 10.13 -22.84 11.70
C GLU A 43 9.72 -24.14 12.38
N ASN A 44 8.44 -24.33 12.67
CA ASN A 44 7.95 -25.62 13.19
C ASN A 44 8.18 -26.77 12.21
N PHE A 45 7.86 -26.60 10.92
CA PHE A 45 8.11 -27.66 9.93
C PHE A 45 9.60 -27.99 9.79
N LYS A 46 10.48 -27.00 9.98
CA LYS A 46 11.92 -27.20 10.00
C LYS A 46 12.35 -28.07 11.16
N VAL A 47 11.86 -27.79 12.38
CA VAL A 47 12.09 -28.63 13.57
C VAL A 47 11.59 -30.06 13.35
N PHE A 48 10.43 -30.21 12.70
CA PHE A 48 9.85 -31.51 12.37
C PHE A 48 10.47 -32.20 11.15
N GLY A 49 11.53 -31.64 10.56
CA GLY A 49 12.26 -32.23 9.44
C GLY A 49 11.54 -32.20 8.08
N ASP A 50 10.43 -31.46 7.97
CA ASP A 50 9.61 -31.38 6.75
C ASP A 50 9.97 -30.16 5.88
N PHE A 51 11.17 -30.19 5.30
CA PHE A 51 11.72 -29.09 4.50
C PHE A 51 10.92 -28.77 3.23
N ILE A 52 10.18 -29.75 2.69
CA ILE A 52 9.27 -29.52 1.56
C ILE A 52 8.13 -28.62 2.01
N LYS A 53 7.54 -28.89 3.18
CA LYS A 53 6.52 -28.01 3.76
C LYS A 53 7.07 -26.65 4.15
N VAL A 54 8.32 -26.53 4.63
CA VAL A 54 8.96 -25.22 4.86
C VAL A 54 8.92 -24.33 3.61
N ARG A 55 9.38 -24.85 2.47
CA ARG A 55 9.38 -24.11 1.20
C ARG A 55 7.96 -23.76 0.76
N ASN A 56 7.04 -24.72 0.84
CA ASN A 56 5.65 -24.51 0.44
C ASN A 56 4.96 -23.47 1.33
N THR A 57 5.23 -23.47 2.64
CA THR A 57 4.72 -22.47 3.59
C THR A 57 5.16 -21.07 3.18
N TRP A 58 6.45 -20.85 2.87
CA TRP A 58 6.91 -19.54 2.42
C TRP A 58 6.26 -19.07 1.12
N ILE A 59 6.14 -19.96 0.12
CA ILE A 59 5.47 -19.64 -1.14
C ILE A 59 4.01 -19.24 -0.90
N ILE A 60 3.28 -20.04 -0.13
CA ILE A 60 1.87 -19.78 0.20
C ILE A 60 1.76 -18.47 0.98
N THR A 61 2.61 -18.24 1.98
CA THR A 61 2.60 -17.03 2.78
C THR A 61 2.83 -15.78 1.95
N ILE A 62 3.81 -15.77 1.04
CA ILE A 62 4.07 -14.62 0.18
C ILE A 62 2.88 -14.35 -0.73
N LEU A 63 2.35 -15.38 -1.40
CA LEU A 63 1.19 -15.25 -2.28
C LEU A 63 -0.07 -14.79 -1.52
N SER A 64 -0.34 -15.37 -0.35
CA SER A 64 -1.47 -14.97 0.48
C SER A 64 -1.31 -13.57 1.04
N THR A 65 -0.09 -13.15 1.40
CA THR A 65 0.17 -11.76 1.85
C THR A 65 -0.13 -10.78 0.73
N LEU A 66 0.41 -11.01 -0.47
CA LEU A 66 0.15 -10.17 -1.64
C LEU A 66 -1.35 -10.13 -1.98
N LEU A 67 -2.03 -11.27 -1.92
CA LEU A 67 -3.47 -11.35 -2.17
C LEU A 67 -4.28 -10.57 -1.12
N ILE A 68 -3.99 -10.77 0.17
CA ILE A 68 -4.73 -10.10 1.26
C ILE A 68 -4.55 -8.58 1.17
N PHE A 69 -3.31 -8.09 1.06
CA PHE A 69 -3.08 -6.66 0.95
C PHE A 69 -3.59 -6.09 -0.36
N GLY A 70 -3.44 -6.80 -1.48
CA GLY A 70 -4.03 -6.41 -2.76
C GLY A 70 -5.55 -6.25 -2.68
N LEU A 71 -6.24 -7.19 -2.03
CA LEU A 71 -7.68 -7.08 -1.79
C LEU A 71 -8.02 -5.90 -0.88
N ILE A 72 -7.25 -5.66 0.19
CA ILE A 72 -7.45 -4.52 1.10
C ILE A 72 -7.33 -3.19 0.34
N PHE A 73 -6.32 -3.04 -0.52
CA PHE A 73 -6.13 -1.82 -1.33
C PHE A 73 -7.21 -1.61 -2.39
N MET A 74 -7.98 -2.64 -2.75
CA MET A 74 -9.11 -2.52 -3.68
C MET A 74 -10.42 -2.13 -2.98
N ILE A 75 -10.44 -2.04 -1.65
CA ILE A 75 -11.64 -1.67 -0.89
C ILE A 75 -11.85 -0.17 -1.03
N PRO A 76 -13.01 0.28 -1.54
CA PRO A 76 -13.34 1.69 -1.63
C PRO A 76 -13.37 2.38 -0.25
N GLU A 77 -12.96 3.64 -0.19
CA GLU A 77 -12.85 4.40 1.06
C GLU A 77 -14.20 4.64 1.76
N ASP A 78 -15.31 4.57 1.03
CA ASP A 78 -16.67 4.71 1.57
C ASP A 78 -17.15 3.46 2.34
N VAL A 79 -16.42 2.34 2.24
CA VAL A 79 -16.75 1.09 2.92
C VAL A 79 -16.09 1.04 4.31
N ASN A 80 -16.90 1.21 5.36
CA ASN A 80 -16.44 1.12 6.74
C ASN A 80 -16.29 -0.33 7.22
N ILE A 81 -15.07 -0.86 7.18
CA ILE A 81 -14.73 -2.20 7.69
C ILE A 81 -13.95 -2.05 9.00
N PRO A 82 -14.39 -2.70 10.10
CA PRO A 82 -13.62 -2.72 11.33
C PRO A 82 -12.19 -3.26 11.14
N ASN A 83 -11.19 -2.49 11.59
CA ASN A 83 -9.76 -2.79 11.40
C ASN A 83 -9.30 -4.15 11.96
N VAL A 84 -10.08 -4.76 12.84
CA VAL A 84 -9.78 -6.06 13.46
C VAL A 84 -10.21 -7.27 12.61
N ILE A 85 -11.05 -7.06 11.60
CA ILE A 85 -11.61 -8.16 10.81
C ILE A 85 -10.51 -8.92 10.04
N PHE A 86 -9.65 -8.22 9.32
CA PHE A 86 -8.54 -8.86 8.60
C PHE A 86 -7.59 -9.61 9.54
N PRO A 87 -7.14 -9.01 10.66
CA PRO A 87 -6.42 -9.72 11.71
C PRO A 87 -7.04 -11.01 12.20
N ILE A 88 -8.34 -11.00 12.45
CA ILE A 88 -9.05 -12.19 12.91
C ILE A 88 -9.08 -13.26 11.82
N ILE A 89 -9.33 -12.87 10.56
CA ILE A 89 -9.40 -13.80 9.43
C ILE A 89 -8.07 -14.52 9.23
N TYR A 90 -6.97 -13.79 9.04
CA TYR A 90 -5.69 -14.44 8.76
C TYR A 90 -5.13 -15.18 9.99
N MET A 91 -5.46 -14.75 11.22
CA MET A 91 -5.18 -15.51 12.45
C MET A 91 -5.94 -16.84 12.45
N GLY A 92 -7.23 -16.84 12.12
CA GLY A 92 -8.05 -18.04 12.05
C GLY A 92 -7.54 -19.03 11.01
N ILE A 93 -7.12 -18.53 9.85
CA ILE A 93 -6.49 -19.34 8.80
C ILE A 93 -5.19 -19.96 9.30
N ALA A 94 -4.30 -19.17 9.91
CA ALA A 94 -3.05 -19.68 10.48
C ALA A 94 -3.28 -20.75 11.56
N ALA A 95 -4.26 -20.53 12.44
CA ALA A 95 -4.66 -21.51 13.45
C ALA A 95 -5.16 -22.81 12.81
N TYR A 96 -6.01 -22.71 11.78
CA TYR A 96 -6.51 -23.87 11.03
C TYR A 96 -5.37 -24.68 10.41
N PHE A 97 -4.42 -24.02 9.74
CA PHE A 97 -3.26 -24.70 9.13
C PHE A 97 -2.36 -25.35 10.19
N THR A 98 -2.10 -24.65 11.30
CA THR A 98 -1.32 -25.18 12.41
C THR A 98 -1.99 -26.43 12.97
N LYS A 99 -3.29 -26.36 13.25
CA LYS A 99 -4.05 -27.50 13.77
C LYS A 99 -4.01 -28.67 12.80
N LYS A 100 -4.32 -28.43 11.53
CA LYS A 100 -4.39 -29.47 10.50
C LYS A 100 -3.07 -30.18 10.25
N TYR A 101 -1.94 -29.48 10.30
CA TYR A 101 -0.65 -30.01 9.83
C TYR A 101 0.41 -30.16 10.91
N GLN A 102 0.23 -29.57 12.09
CA GLN A 102 1.25 -29.53 13.14
C GLN A 102 0.75 -29.96 14.53
N GLU A 103 -0.57 -30.11 14.76
CA GLU A 103 -1.12 -30.44 16.09
C GLU A 103 -0.48 -31.70 16.70
N GLU A 104 -0.43 -32.80 15.95
CA GLU A 104 0.15 -34.06 16.44
C GLU A 104 1.66 -33.94 16.74
N ASN A 105 2.42 -33.27 15.88
CA ASN A 105 3.87 -33.10 16.05
C ASN A 105 4.18 -32.14 17.21
N ILE A 106 3.39 -31.08 17.37
CA ILE A 106 3.50 -30.15 18.51
C ILE A 106 3.21 -30.91 19.81
N ALA A 107 2.14 -31.71 19.86
CA ALA A 107 1.80 -32.50 21.04
C ALA A 107 2.93 -33.47 21.42
N LYS A 108 3.42 -34.26 20.46
CA LYS A 108 4.55 -35.18 20.65
C LYS A 108 5.81 -34.47 21.13
N HIS A 109 6.14 -33.31 20.55
CA HIS A 109 7.31 -32.51 20.95
C HIS A 109 7.24 -32.11 22.42
N ILE A 110 6.08 -31.65 22.89
CA ILE A 110 5.87 -31.24 24.28
C ILE A 110 5.82 -32.45 25.24
N GLU A 111 5.16 -33.54 24.84
CA GLU A 111 5.09 -34.79 25.62
C GLU A 111 6.49 -35.39 25.85
N ASN A 112 7.38 -35.25 24.86
CA ASN A 112 8.77 -35.69 24.93
C ASN A 112 9.70 -34.72 25.67
N GLY A 113 9.15 -33.69 26.32
CA GLY A 113 9.90 -32.71 27.11
C GLY A 113 10.60 -31.63 26.29
N GLY A 114 10.26 -31.48 25.00
CA GLY A 114 10.77 -30.42 24.15
C GLY A 114 10.28 -29.03 24.56
N GLU A 115 11.13 -28.02 24.36
CA GLU A 115 10.83 -26.65 24.79
C GLU A 115 10.06 -25.84 23.73
N GLU A 116 9.27 -24.88 24.18
CA GLU A 116 8.65 -23.84 23.33
C GLU A 116 9.43 -22.53 23.37
N TYR A 117 9.26 -21.72 22.32
CA TYR A 117 9.76 -20.35 22.34
C TYR A 117 9.01 -19.48 23.35
N ASN A 118 9.74 -18.62 24.05
CA ASN A 118 9.15 -17.69 25.02
C ASN A 118 8.36 -16.56 24.33
N TRP A 119 7.51 -15.89 25.12
CA TRP A 119 6.67 -14.79 24.64
C TRP A 119 7.46 -13.61 24.08
N TRP A 120 8.64 -13.31 24.61
CA TRP A 120 9.45 -12.19 24.10
C TRP A 120 9.92 -12.41 22.67
N ARG A 121 10.30 -13.65 22.32
CA ARG A 121 10.64 -13.98 20.93
C ARG A 121 9.41 -13.87 20.03
N THR A 122 8.25 -14.36 20.47
CA THR A 122 7.00 -14.26 19.70
C THR A 122 6.64 -12.80 19.42
N ILE A 123 6.67 -11.93 20.43
CA ILE A 123 6.40 -10.49 20.27
C ILE A 123 7.48 -9.81 19.41
N GLY A 124 8.75 -10.11 19.64
CA GLY A 124 9.87 -9.53 18.89
C GLY A 124 9.81 -9.85 17.40
N ILE A 125 9.55 -11.11 17.03
CA ILE A 125 9.38 -11.51 15.63
C ILE A 125 8.11 -10.86 15.04
N SER A 126 7.04 -10.73 15.82
CA SER A 126 5.82 -10.05 15.36
C SER A 126 6.09 -8.59 15.00
N LEU A 127 6.88 -7.89 15.82
CA LEU A 127 7.28 -6.51 15.55
C LEU A 127 8.15 -6.39 14.29
N ILE A 128 9.08 -7.34 14.08
CA ILE A 128 9.88 -7.40 12.84
C ILE A 128 8.95 -7.60 11.63
N GLY A 129 7.96 -8.49 11.72
CA GLY A 129 6.95 -8.69 10.68
C GLY A 129 6.17 -7.42 10.34
N CYS A 130 5.78 -6.64 11.36
CA CYS A 130 5.16 -5.32 11.16
C CYS A 130 6.09 -4.38 10.40
N ILE A 131 7.36 -4.27 10.81
CA ILE A 131 8.34 -3.39 10.17
C ILE A 131 8.55 -3.78 8.70
N VAL A 132 8.69 -5.08 8.41
CA VAL A 132 8.84 -5.58 7.04
C VAL A 132 7.62 -5.24 6.20
N THR A 133 6.42 -5.45 6.73
CA THR A 133 5.16 -5.19 6.02
C THR A 133 4.97 -3.70 5.76
N LEU A 134 5.17 -2.85 6.78
CA LEU A 134 5.11 -1.40 6.64
C LEU A 134 6.17 -0.88 5.67
N GLY A 135 7.39 -1.41 5.74
CA GLY A 135 8.48 -1.07 4.81
C GLY A 135 8.11 -1.38 3.37
N ALA A 136 7.46 -2.52 3.11
CA ALA A 136 6.97 -2.85 1.77
C ALA A 136 5.85 -1.90 1.29
N ILE A 137 4.87 -1.60 2.16
CA ILE A 137 3.76 -0.69 1.84
C ILE A 137 4.30 0.72 1.53
N PHE A 138 5.12 1.28 2.42
CA PHE A 138 5.71 2.60 2.21
C PHE A 138 6.65 2.58 0.99
N GLY A 139 7.43 1.53 0.80
CA GLY A 139 8.29 1.38 -0.38
C GLY A 139 7.52 1.47 -1.69
N ILE A 140 6.37 0.81 -1.77
CA ILE A 140 5.47 0.87 -2.94
C ILE A 140 4.87 2.27 -3.08
N ALA A 141 4.36 2.86 -1.99
CA ALA A 141 3.77 4.20 -2.01
C ALA A 141 4.78 5.26 -2.49
N PHE A 142 6.00 5.27 -1.92
CA PHE A 142 7.07 6.17 -2.34
C PHE A 142 7.49 5.93 -3.79
N ALA A 143 7.59 4.67 -4.24
CA ALA A 143 7.90 4.36 -5.63
C ALA A 143 6.83 4.88 -6.59
N ASN A 144 5.55 4.81 -6.20
CA ASN A 144 4.44 5.34 -6.99
C ASN A 144 4.50 6.87 -7.11
N GLU A 145 4.71 7.58 -6.00
CA GLU A 145 4.87 9.05 -5.99
C GLU A 145 6.13 9.51 -6.75
N ALA A 146 7.22 8.74 -6.67
CA ALA A 146 8.43 9.02 -7.44
C ALA A 146 8.17 8.85 -8.94
N ALA A 147 7.46 7.79 -9.32
CA ALA A 147 7.13 7.51 -10.72
C ALA A 147 6.13 8.52 -11.31
N SER A 148 5.23 9.07 -10.49
CA SER A 148 4.28 10.13 -10.90
C SER A 148 4.91 11.52 -10.99
N GLY A 149 6.14 11.71 -10.49
CA GLY A 149 6.84 13.00 -10.46
C GLY A 149 6.39 13.95 -9.35
N ARG A 150 5.42 13.53 -8.52
CA ARG A 150 4.84 14.31 -7.40
C ARG A 150 5.83 14.59 -6.26
N LEU A 151 6.88 13.79 -6.10
CA LEU A 151 7.92 14.02 -5.06
C LEU A 151 8.81 15.25 -5.30
N THR A 152 8.70 15.89 -6.46
CA THR A 152 9.64 16.94 -6.92
C THR A 152 8.91 18.15 -7.47
N GLU A 153 7.76 18.47 -6.87
CA GLU A 153 6.98 19.64 -7.27
C GLU A 153 7.70 20.95 -6.93
N SER A 154 7.60 21.90 -7.83
CA SER A 154 8.06 23.28 -7.63
C SER A 154 6.85 24.21 -7.70
N THR A 155 6.89 25.29 -6.91
CA THR A 155 5.80 26.29 -6.86
C THR A 155 6.35 27.66 -7.19
N LYS A 156 5.61 28.42 -8.00
CA LYS A 156 5.91 29.82 -8.31
C LYS A 156 4.65 30.67 -8.18
N THR A 157 4.81 31.90 -7.70
CA THR A 157 3.75 32.89 -7.53
C THR A 157 3.77 33.92 -8.67
N TYR A 158 2.59 34.40 -9.06
CA TYR A 158 2.39 35.32 -10.18
C TYR A 158 1.40 36.43 -9.86
N GLY A 159 1.59 37.60 -10.49
CA GLY A 159 0.72 38.76 -10.33
C GLY A 159 0.75 39.39 -8.93
N THR A 160 -0.10 40.39 -8.72
CA THR A 160 -0.17 41.12 -7.43
C THR A 160 -0.84 40.30 -6.33
N MET A 161 -1.75 39.41 -6.73
CA MET A 161 -2.49 38.51 -5.83
C MET A 161 -1.71 37.24 -5.46
N ASN A 162 -0.47 37.10 -5.93
CA ASN A 162 0.37 35.90 -5.73
C ASN A 162 -0.35 34.61 -6.13
N HIS A 163 -0.93 34.54 -7.32
CA HIS A 163 -1.49 33.29 -7.85
C HIS A 163 -0.42 32.21 -7.91
N GLU A 164 -0.74 30.99 -7.52
CA GLU A 164 0.23 29.90 -7.44
C GLU A 164 0.03 28.89 -8.56
N ILE A 165 1.15 28.55 -9.21
CA ILE A 165 1.25 27.35 -10.04
C ILE A 165 2.24 26.42 -9.35
N ALA A 166 1.73 25.30 -8.85
CA ALA A 166 2.54 24.14 -8.48
C ALA A 166 2.69 23.25 -9.72
N TYR A 167 3.90 22.78 -10.03
CA TYR A 167 4.18 22.02 -11.24
C TYR A 167 5.19 20.90 -11.03
N GLN A 168 5.05 19.84 -11.84
CA GLN A 168 5.95 18.68 -11.85
C GLN A 168 7.37 19.06 -12.28
N SER A 169 8.37 18.33 -11.79
CA SER A 169 9.80 18.59 -12.10
C SER A 169 10.19 18.48 -13.57
N ASN A 170 9.38 17.82 -14.39
CA ASN A 170 9.59 17.72 -15.84
C ASN A 170 9.14 18.98 -16.60
N ILE A 171 8.54 19.96 -15.91
CA ILE A 171 8.19 21.28 -16.41
C ILE A 171 9.24 22.27 -15.90
N ASN A 172 9.87 23.01 -16.80
CA ASN A 172 10.80 24.07 -16.39
C ASN A 172 10.08 25.38 -16.07
N GLU A 173 10.74 26.29 -15.34
CA GLU A 173 10.17 27.57 -14.94
C GLU A 173 9.62 28.40 -16.12
N ASN A 174 10.29 28.41 -17.27
CA ASN A 174 9.82 29.18 -18.44
C ASN A 174 8.52 28.60 -19.02
N GLU A 175 8.26 27.30 -18.88
CA GLU A 175 7.00 26.69 -19.28
C GLU A 175 5.87 27.07 -18.32
N ALA A 176 6.14 27.06 -17.00
CA ALA A 176 5.19 27.54 -16.00
C ALA A 176 4.88 29.03 -16.19
N ASP A 177 5.88 29.86 -16.50
CA ASP A 177 5.72 31.30 -16.77
C ASP A 177 4.78 31.54 -17.96
N LYS A 178 4.92 30.76 -19.04
CA LYS A 178 4.02 30.86 -20.21
C LYS A 178 2.58 30.50 -19.87
N ILE A 179 2.37 29.52 -18.99
CA ILE A 179 1.03 29.13 -18.53
C ILE A 179 0.43 30.27 -17.69
N ALA A 180 1.21 30.88 -16.79
CA ALA A 180 0.78 32.03 -16.01
C ALA A 180 0.43 33.23 -16.90
N GLU A 181 1.28 33.58 -17.86
CA GLU A 181 1.01 34.66 -18.83
C GLU A 181 -0.27 34.41 -19.63
N ALA A 182 -0.54 33.16 -20.01
CA ALA A 182 -1.77 32.80 -20.70
C ALA A 182 -2.97 32.98 -19.77
N PHE A 183 -2.89 32.55 -18.50
CA PHE A 183 -3.96 32.76 -17.52
C PHE A 183 -4.26 34.23 -17.24
N GLU A 184 -3.24 35.08 -17.18
CA GLU A 184 -3.42 36.54 -17.05
C GLU A 184 -4.17 37.10 -18.27
N LYS A 185 -3.80 36.68 -19.48
CA LYS A 185 -4.45 37.11 -20.73
C LYS A 185 -5.89 36.61 -20.87
N THR A 186 -6.23 35.47 -20.29
CA THR A 186 -7.60 34.97 -20.21
C THR A 186 -8.38 35.53 -19.03
N THR A 187 -7.81 36.48 -18.27
CA THR A 187 -8.37 37.04 -17.03
C THR A 187 -8.67 36.00 -15.95
N PHE A 188 -8.08 34.80 -16.08
CA PHE A 188 -8.21 33.78 -15.06
C PHE A 188 -7.28 34.11 -13.90
N PHE A 189 -6.06 34.58 -14.15
CA PHE A 189 -5.27 35.24 -13.11
C PHE A 189 -5.63 36.73 -13.16
N ASP A 190 -6.26 37.21 -12.09
CA ASP A 190 -6.83 38.56 -11.98
C ASP A 190 -6.52 39.15 -10.59
N ASP A 191 -6.67 40.46 -10.45
CA ASP A 191 -6.40 41.13 -9.18
C ASP A 191 -7.57 41.01 -8.16
N ALA A 192 -8.52 40.09 -8.37
CA ALA A 192 -9.71 39.96 -7.52
C ALA A 192 -9.52 38.91 -6.41
N ILE A 193 -9.10 37.70 -6.77
CA ILE A 193 -8.88 36.61 -5.82
C ILE A 193 -7.62 35.81 -6.18
N THR A 194 -6.83 35.45 -5.16
CA THR A 194 -5.71 34.53 -5.33
C THR A 194 -6.24 33.18 -5.84
N LYS A 195 -5.56 32.63 -6.84
CA LYS A 195 -5.94 31.37 -7.49
C LYS A 195 -4.76 30.40 -7.42
N TYR A 196 -5.09 29.13 -7.30
CA TYR A 196 -4.13 28.05 -7.15
C TYR A 196 -4.43 27.00 -8.21
N VAL A 197 -3.43 26.62 -8.99
CA VAL A 197 -3.55 25.59 -10.01
C VAL A 197 -2.37 24.64 -9.92
N TYR A 198 -2.63 23.38 -10.28
CA TYR A 198 -1.59 22.37 -10.40
C TYR A 198 -1.38 22.03 -11.87
N LEU A 199 -0.13 22.05 -12.31
CA LEU A 199 0.27 21.86 -13.70
C LEU A 199 1.10 20.60 -13.86
N GLU A 200 0.61 19.70 -14.70
CA GLU A 200 1.29 18.46 -15.09
C GLU A 200 1.60 18.48 -16.58
N LYS A 201 2.67 17.78 -16.95
CA LYS A 201 3.03 17.58 -18.36
C LYS A 201 3.14 16.10 -18.65
N ILE A 202 2.15 15.58 -19.35
CA ILE A 202 2.08 14.17 -19.74
C ILE A 202 2.34 14.08 -21.24
N ASN A 203 3.44 13.41 -21.61
CA ASN A 203 3.99 13.40 -22.96
C ASN A 203 4.35 14.81 -23.46
N ASN A 204 3.41 15.45 -24.16
CA ASN A 204 3.54 16.82 -24.67
C ASN A 204 2.28 17.67 -24.42
N ASN A 205 1.37 17.19 -23.57
CA ASN A 205 0.14 17.88 -23.21
C ASN A 205 0.28 18.48 -21.82
N TYR A 206 -0.31 19.66 -21.62
CA TYR A 206 -0.44 20.27 -20.29
C TYR A 206 -1.79 19.91 -19.70
N GLU A 207 -1.77 19.26 -18.53
CA GLU A 207 -2.97 19.04 -17.72
C GLU A 207 -2.95 20.02 -16.55
N ILE A 208 -4.02 20.80 -16.43
CA ILE A 208 -4.14 21.86 -15.44
C ILE A 208 -5.29 21.50 -14.50
N SER A 209 -4.97 21.17 -13.26
CA SER A 209 -5.98 20.92 -12.23
C SER A 209 -6.38 22.23 -11.53
N ILE A 210 -7.68 22.49 -11.48
CA ILE A 210 -8.28 23.65 -10.83
C ILE A 210 -9.28 23.14 -9.80
N SER A 211 -9.11 23.57 -8.54
CA SER A 211 -10.02 23.22 -7.47
C SER A 211 -11.39 23.87 -7.68
N CYS A 212 -12.45 23.09 -7.48
CA CYS A 212 -13.83 23.56 -7.59
C CYS A 212 -14.72 22.95 -6.49
N ASN A 213 -15.95 23.46 -6.39
CA ASN A 213 -16.99 22.83 -5.59
C ASN A 213 -17.59 21.62 -6.35
N GLU A 214 -18.02 20.60 -5.63
CA GLU A 214 -18.67 19.41 -6.20
C GLU A 214 -19.93 19.72 -7.02
N SER A 215 -20.62 20.83 -6.71
CA SER A 215 -21.80 21.29 -7.47
C SER A 215 -21.55 21.52 -8.96
N ILE A 216 -20.28 21.66 -9.38
CA ILE A 216 -19.90 21.83 -10.79
C ILE A 216 -20.31 20.65 -11.67
N LYS A 217 -20.56 19.47 -11.08
CA LYS A 217 -21.06 18.27 -11.80
C LYS A 217 -22.41 18.55 -12.44
N ASP A 218 -23.27 19.29 -11.74
CA ASP A 218 -24.65 19.56 -12.13
C ASP A 218 -24.85 20.97 -12.70
N ASP A 219 -23.94 21.90 -12.38
CA ASP A 219 -23.99 23.27 -12.89
C ASP A 219 -23.34 23.41 -14.28
N ILE A 220 -24.17 23.25 -15.31
CA ILE A 220 -23.78 23.38 -16.72
C ILE A 220 -23.19 24.77 -17.01
N ALA A 221 -23.74 25.83 -16.43
CA ALA A 221 -23.32 27.21 -16.71
C ALA A 221 -21.94 27.50 -16.11
N ALA A 222 -21.72 27.13 -14.84
CA ALA A 222 -20.42 27.25 -14.21
C ALA A 222 -19.38 26.37 -14.93
N SER A 223 -19.75 25.15 -15.31
CA SER A 223 -18.83 24.28 -16.05
C SER A 223 -18.46 24.83 -17.43
N GLN A 224 -19.39 25.48 -18.13
CA GLN A 224 -19.15 26.06 -19.44
C GLN A 224 -18.08 27.17 -19.39
N THR A 225 -17.97 27.88 -18.27
CA THR A 225 -16.93 28.92 -18.08
C THR A 225 -15.52 28.32 -18.18
N PHE A 226 -15.31 27.11 -17.63
CA PHE A 226 -14.03 26.40 -17.75
C PHE A 226 -13.77 25.85 -19.16
N VAL A 227 -14.83 25.55 -19.93
CA VAL A 227 -14.70 25.19 -21.35
C VAL A 227 -14.18 26.39 -22.14
N TYR A 228 -14.72 27.59 -21.90
CA TYR A 228 -14.22 28.81 -22.54
C TYR A 228 -12.78 29.11 -22.14
N LEU A 229 -12.47 29.04 -20.85
CA LEU A 229 -11.10 29.21 -20.35
C LEU A 229 -10.13 28.24 -21.04
N ARG A 230 -10.48 26.95 -21.11
CA ARG A 230 -9.65 25.94 -21.79
C ARG A 230 -9.42 26.29 -23.26
N ASN A 231 -10.48 26.68 -23.97
CA ASN A 231 -10.39 27.03 -25.38
C ASN A 231 -9.55 28.30 -25.63
N ASP A 232 -9.63 29.28 -24.73
CA ASP A 232 -8.80 30.48 -24.81
C ASP A 232 -7.34 30.18 -24.50
N MET A 233 -7.07 29.37 -23.46
CA MET A 233 -5.73 28.87 -23.16
C MET A 233 -5.12 28.11 -24.34
N GLN A 234 -5.89 27.25 -25.00
CA GLN A 234 -5.43 26.45 -26.14
C GLN A 234 -4.86 27.31 -27.30
N LYS A 235 -5.33 28.55 -27.47
CA LYS A 235 -4.83 29.49 -28.50
C LYS A 235 -3.37 29.88 -28.29
N PHE A 236 -2.88 29.87 -27.05
CA PHE A 236 -1.50 30.22 -26.71
C PHE A 236 -0.53 29.04 -26.87
N PHE A 237 -1.06 27.81 -26.98
CA PHE A 237 -0.28 26.57 -27.03
C PHE A 237 -0.65 25.71 -28.23
N PRO A 238 -0.44 26.15 -29.49
CA PRO A 238 -0.89 25.41 -30.68
C PRO A 238 -0.25 24.02 -30.83
N ASN A 239 0.92 23.80 -30.22
CA ASN A 239 1.67 22.54 -30.32
C ASN A 239 1.52 21.64 -29.08
N ASN A 240 0.79 22.08 -28.06
CA ASN A 240 0.58 21.35 -26.81
C ASN A 240 -0.91 21.34 -26.50
N LYS A 241 -1.51 20.15 -26.31
CA LYS A 241 -2.92 20.10 -25.91
C LYS A 241 -3.06 20.64 -24.49
N ILE A 242 -3.98 21.57 -24.28
CA ILE A 242 -4.39 22.03 -22.94
C ILE A 242 -5.57 21.18 -22.49
N ILE A 243 -5.49 20.65 -21.28
CA ILE A 243 -6.56 19.87 -20.65
C ILE A 243 -6.82 20.50 -19.29
N ILE A 244 -8.07 20.87 -19.01
CA ILE A 244 -8.46 21.36 -17.68
C ILE A 244 -9.14 20.22 -16.91
N LYS A 245 -8.61 19.92 -15.73
CA LYS A 245 -9.19 18.98 -14.77
C LYS A 245 -9.81 19.77 -13.64
N LEU A 246 -11.11 19.60 -13.45
CA LEU A 246 -11.82 20.17 -12.30
C LEU A 246 -11.77 19.14 -11.18
N VAL A 247 -11.21 19.52 -10.04
CA VAL A 247 -10.90 18.61 -8.93
C VAL A 247 -11.55 19.06 -7.63
N VAL A 248 -11.95 18.09 -6.80
CA VAL A 248 -12.63 18.35 -5.52
C VAL A 248 -11.86 17.67 -4.39
N ASN A 249 -11.49 18.42 -3.36
CA ASN A 249 -10.70 17.99 -2.19
C ASN A 249 -9.24 17.60 -2.48
N ASP A 250 -9.00 16.76 -3.49
CA ASP A 250 -7.67 16.28 -3.88
C ASP A 250 -7.51 16.23 -5.41
N LEU A 251 -6.27 16.10 -5.90
CA LEU A 251 -5.94 16.11 -7.33
C LEU A 251 -6.43 14.87 -8.10
N ASP A 252 -6.73 13.78 -7.41
CA ASP A 252 -7.12 12.49 -7.99
C ASP A 252 -8.65 12.40 -8.18
N ASN A 253 -9.42 13.14 -7.38
CA ASN A 253 -10.87 13.29 -7.52
C ASN A 253 -11.26 14.29 -8.61
N VAL A 254 -11.00 13.90 -9.86
CA VAL A 254 -11.36 14.67 -11.07
C VAL A 254 -12.86 14.51 -11.36
N VAL A 255 -13.63 15.57 -11.09
CA VAL A 255 -15.08 15.57 -11.32
C VAL A 255 -15.44 15.93 -12.76
N LYS A 256 -14.53 16.59 -13.49
CA LYS A 256 -14.69 16.87 -14.92
C LYS A 256 -13.36 17.06 -15.61
N ARG A 257 -13.22 16.43 -16.79
CA ARG A 257 -12.07 16.60 -17.69
C ARG A 257 -12.52 17.34 -18.95
N ILE A 258 -11.85 18.44 -19.29
CA ILE A 258 -12.18 19.33 -20.39
C ILE A 258 -11.03 19.32 -21.40
N GLU A 259 -11.34 18.94 -22.65
CA GLU A 259 -10.38 18.61 -23.72
C GLU A 259 -10.66 19.28 -25.06
#